data_AF-A0A7X1LAA5-F1
#
_entry.id   AF-A0A7X1LAA5-F1
#
_cell.length_a   1.000
_cell.length_b   1.000
_cell.length_c   1.000
_cell.angle_alpha   90.00
_cell.angle_beta   90.00
_cell.angle_gamma   90.00
#
_symmetry.space_group_name_H-M   'P 1'
#
loop_
_entity.id
_entity.type
_entity.pdbx_description
1 polymer ?
#
loop_
_entity_poly.entity_id
_entity_poly.type
_entity_poly.pdbx_seq_one_letter_code
_entity_poly.pdbx_strand_id
1 'polypeptide(L)'
;MTIGRALHFIKNKQIDALIHVNPMFCCPGVVSSSIFRKMQEDFEIPIIDIFYDGTGNPNRIIIPHLYYLKKRSKIGMNQKVAL
;
A
#
# COMPACT_ATOMS: atom_id res chain seq x y z
N MET A 1 -5.85 9.28 7.58
CA MET A 1 -5.97 7.93 8.17
C MET A 1 -4.91 7.79 9.26
N THR A 2 -5.18 7.14 10.39
CA THR A 2 -4.16 6.91 11.44
C THR A 2 -3.46 5.55 11.24
N ILE A 3 -2.25 5.40 11.78
CA ILE A 3 -1.50 4.14 11.74
C ILE A 3 -2.29 2.98 12.36
N GLY A 4 -2.96 3.21 13.49
CA GLY A 4 -3.77 2.18 14.16
C GLY A 4 -4.93 1.66 13.30
N ARG A 5 -5.58 2.53 12.52
CA ARG A 5 -6.63 2.10 11.58
C ARG A 5 -6.05 1.29 10.42
N ALA A 6 -4.90 1.71 9.89
CA ALA A 6 -4.21 0.96 8.84
C ALA A 6 -3.85 -0.45 9.33
N LEU A 7 -3.28 -0.56 10.54
CA LEU A 7 -2.95 -1.84 11.16
C LEU A 7 -4.19 -2.73 11.34
N HIS A 8 -5.32 -2.16 11.78
CA HIS A 8 -6.57 -2.89 11.92
C HIS A 8 -7.05 -3.50 10.59
N PHE A 9 -7.05 -2.71 9.51
CA PHE A 9 -7.47 -3.18 8.18
C PHE A 9 -6.53 -4.27 7.62
N ILE A 10 -5.23 -4.13 7.86
CA ILE A 10 -4.23 -5.12 7.46
C ILE A 10 -4.44 -6.43 8.23
N LYS A 11 -4.53 -6.36 9.57
CA LYS A 11 -4.72 -7.56 10.41
C LYS A 11 -6.01 -8.32 10.10
N ASN A 12 -7.08 -7.60 9.75
CA ASN A 12 -8.37 -8.19 9.40
C ASN A 12 -8.50 -8.55 7.91
N LYS A 13 -7.41 -8.47 7.12
CA LYS A 13 -7.38 -8.79 5.68
C LYS A 13 -8.48 -8.08 4.88
N GLN A 14 -8.78 -6.83 5.23
CA GLN A 14 -9.82 -6.03 4.58
C GLN A 14 -9.30 -5.22 3.38
N ILE A 15 -7.98 -5.22 3.17
CA ILE A 15 -7.30 -4.51 2.08
C ILE A 15 -6.20 -5.40 1.48
N ASP A 16 -5.97 -5.27 0.17
CA ASP A 16 -4.88 -5.96 -0.54
C ASP A 16 -3.60 -5.09 -0.66
N ALA A 17 -3.74 -3.77 -0.44
CA ALA A 17 -2.66 -2.80 -0.48
C ALA A 17 -3.04 -1.53 0.30
N LEU A 18 -2.05 -0.78 0.76
CA LEU A 18 -2.21 0.53 1.40
C LEU A 18 -1.47 1.61 0.60
N ILE A 19 -2.09 2.77 0.42
CA ILE A 19 -1.43 3.96 -0.13
C ILE A 19 -1.27 4.97 1.01
N HIS A 20 -0.04 5.32 1.33
CA HIS A 20 0.30 6.37 2.26
C HIS A 20 0.53 7.66 1.46
N VAL A 21 -0.32 8.66 1.67
CA VAL A 21 -0.28 9.94 0.95
C VAL A 21 0.29 11.00 1.88
N ASN A 22 1.39 11.62 1.46
CA ASN A 22 2.14 12.56 2.28
C ASN A 22 2.30 13.91 1.56
N PRO A 23 1.77 15.02 2.10
CA PRO A 23 1.77 16.32 1.43
C PRO A 23 3.11 17.08 1.60
N MET A 24 4.24 16.49 1.15
CA MET A 24 5.64 16.97 1.30
C MET A 24 6.37 16.35 2.51
N PHE A 25 7.71 16.26 2.43
CA PHE A 25 8.65 15.70 3.43
C PHE A 25 8.68 16.45 4.78
N CYS A 26 7.54 16.79 5.37
CA CYS A 26 7.52 17.30 6.73
C CYS A 26 7.83 16.17 7.73
N CYS A 27 8.46 16.52 8.86
CA CYS A 27 8.93 15.59 9.89
C CYS A 27 7.94 14.48 10.29
N PRO A 28 6.62 14.73 10.51
CA PRO A 28 5.69 13.65 10.86
C PRO A 28 5.49 12.64 9.73
N GLY A 29 5.57 13.09 8.47
CA GLY A 29 5.47 12.24 7.30
C GLY A 29 6.56 11.18 7.24
N VAL A 30 7.82 11.58 7.46
CA VAL A 30 8.98 10.68 7.49
C VAL A 30 8.87 9.64 8.62
N VAL A 31 8.37 10.04 9.78
CA VAL A 31 8.13 9.14 10.91
C VAL A 31 7.08 8.09 10.52
N SER A 32 5.95 8.51 9.95
CA SER A 32 4.92 7.56 9.50
C SER A 32 5.40 6.64 8.39
N SER A 33 6.18 7.14 7.42
CA SER A 33 6.78 6.32 6.35
C SER A 33 7.70 5.23 6.91
N SER A 34 8.50 5.56 7.93
CA SER A 34 9.38 4.60 8.60
C SER A 34 8.59 3.49 9.30
N ILE A 35 7.48 3.84 9.96
CA ILE A 35 6.58 2.88 10.60
C ILE A 35 5.92 1.98 9.55
N PHE A 36 5.41 2.56 8.47
CA PHE A 36 4.78 1.81 7.39
C PHE A 36 5.75 0.86 6.68
N ARG A 37 7.03 1.24 6.52
CA ARG A 37 8.05 0.33 6.00
C ARG A 37 8.17 -0.95 6.85
N LYS A 38 8.20 -0.81 8.18
CA LYS A 38 8.25 -1.95 9.08
C LYS A 38 6.95 -2.79 9.01
N MET A 39 5.79 -2.14 8.94
CA MET A 39 4.51 -2.84 8.76
C MET A 39 4.45 -3.63 7.45
N GLN A 40 4.98 -3.09 6.35
CA GLN A 40 5.03 -3.81 5.08
C GLN A 40 5.85 -5.10 5.19
N GLU A 41 6.99 -5.06 5.88
CA GLU A 41 7.82 -6.24 6.13
C GLU A 41 7.11 -7.26 7.03
N ASP A 42 6.46 -6.81 8.10
CA ASP A 42 5.85 -7.69 9.10
C ASP A 42 4.53 -8.34 8.63
N PHE A 43 3.79 -7.69 7.74
CA PHE A 43 2.47 -8.15 7.27
C PHE A 43 2.44 -8.57 5.80
N GLU A 44 3.56 -8.48 5.08
CA GLU A 44 3.70 -8.85 3.67
C GLU A 44 2.65 -8.22 2.73
N ILE A 45 2.14 -7.04 3.10
CA ILE A 45 1.18 -6.26 2.32
C ILE A 45 1.89 -5.08 1.64
N PRO A 46 1.67 -4.82 0.34
CA PRO A 46 2.26 -3.66 -0.32
C PRO A 46 1.73 -2.34 0.28
N ILE A 47 2.64 -1.51 0.77
CA ILE A 47 2.39 -0.16 1.26
C ILE A 47 3.18 0.82 0.40
N ILE A 48 2.46 1.63 -0.39
CA ILE A 48 3.05 2.57 -1.35
C ILE A 48 3.05 3.96 -0.73
N ASP A 49 4.24 4.53 -0.56
CA ASP A 49 4.41 5.89 -0.07
C ASP A 49 4.46 6.88 -1.24
N ILE A 50 3.58 7.89 -1.22
CA ILE A 50 3.42 8.85 -2.30
C ILE A 50 3.50 10.27 -1.75
N PHE A 51 4.44 11.02 -2.28
CA PHE A 51 4.67 12.41 -1.93
C PHE A 51 4.01 13.31 -2.96
N TYR A 52 3.15 14.21 -2.50
CA TYR A 52 2.57 15.27 -3.32
C TYR A 52 3.24 16.59 -2.96
N ASP A 53 4.21 17.00 -3.77
CA ASP A 53 4.96 18.25 -3.61
C ASP A 53 4.46 19.37 -4.55
N GLY A 54 3.39 19.11 -5.31
CA GLY A 54 2.83 20.03 -6.30
C GLY A 54 3.48 19.94 -7.68
N THR A 55 4.41 19.02 -7.90
CA THR A 55 5.10 18.82 -9.18
C THR A 55 4.92 17.41 -9.74
N GLY A 56 5.11 17.27 -11.07
CA GLY A 56 5.12 15.97 -11.73
C GLY A 56 3.77 15.23 -11.74
N ASN A 57 3.84 13.90 -11.84
CA ASN A 57 2.69 13.00 -11.82
C ASN A 57 2.95 11.83 -10.85
N PRO A 58 2.79 12.05 -9.53
CA PRO A 58 3.12 11.05 -8.51
C PRO A 58 2.30 9.76 -8.66
N ASN A 59 1.10 9.83 -9.26
CA ASN A 59 0.23 8.68 -9.46
C ASN A 59 0.82 7.59 -10.37
N ARG A 60 1.81 7.92 -11.21
CA ARG A 60 2.46 6.91 -12.08
C ARG A 60 3.08 5.77 -11.27
N ILE A 61 3.54 6.02 -10.05
CA ILE A 61 4.11 4.97 -9.19
C ILE A 61 3.09 3.87 -8.87
N ILE A 62 1.79 4.18 -8.85
CA ILE A 62 0.72 3.26 -8.47
C ILE A 62 0.48 2.19 -9.56
N ILE A 63 0.72 2.52 -10.83
CA ILE A 63 0.41 1.68 -12.00
C ILE A 63 0.99 0.26 -11.89
N PRO A 64 2.31 0.05 -11.65
CA PRO A 64 2.86 -1.30 -11.52
C PRO A 64 2.25 -2.06 -10.34
N HIS A 65 1.99 -1.41 -9.20
CA HIS A 65 1.37 -2.07 -8.04
C HIS A 65 -0.02 -2.59 -8.38
N LEU A 66 -0.85 -1.78 -9.05
CA LEU A 66 -2.18 -2.20 -9.49
C LEU A 66 -2.13 -3.37 -10.49
N TYR A 67 -1.18 -3.34 -11.42
CA TYR A 67 -0.99 -4.44 -12.39
C TYR A 67 -0.72 -5.76 -11.67
N TYR A 68 0.23 -5.78 -10.73
CA TYR A 68 0.57 -7.00 -9.99
C TYR A 68 -0.52 -7.44 -9.02
N LEU A 69 -1.23 -6.52 -8.37
CA LEU A 69 -2.39 -6.85 -7.52
C LEU A 69 -3.50 -7.54 -8.34
N LYS A 70 -3.85 -6.97 -9.50
CA LYS A 70 -4.84 -7.57 -10.40
C LYS A 70 -4.40 -8.94 -10.91
N LYS A 71 -3.11 -9.11 -11.23
CA LYS A 71 -2.55 -10.40 -11.65
C LYS A 71 -2.64 -11.44 -10.53
N ARG A 72 -2.28 -11.09 -9.28
CA ARG A 72 -2.42 -11.97 -8.10
C ARG A 72 -3.87 -12.41 -7.88
N SER A 73 -4.82 -11.47 -7.94
CA SER A 73 -6.25 -11.76 -7.82
C SER A 73 -6.73 -12.76 -8.89
N LYS A 74 -6.35 -12.57 -10.16
CA LYS A 74 -6.68 -13.50 -11.25
C LYS A 74 -6.09 -14.90 -11.07
N ILE A 75 -4.85 -15.01 -10.57
CA ILE A 75 -4.22 -16.30 -10.28
C ILE A 75 -4.98 -17.03 -9.18
N GLY A 76 -5.36 -16.33 -8.11
CA GLY A 76 -6.17 -16.89 -7.02
C GLY A 76 -7.58 -17.32 -7.46
N MET A 77 -8.18 -16.64 -8.45
CA MET A 77 -9.45 -17.05 -9.07
C MET A 77 -9.30 -18.30 -9.95
N ASN A 78 -8.25 -18.39 -10.78
CA ASN A 78 -8.04 -19.56 -11.63
C ASN A 78 -7.69 -20.83 -10.83
N GLN A 79 -7.07 -20.69 -9.65
CA GLN A 79 -6.80 -21.84 -8.78
C GLN A 79 -8.05 -22.37 -8.07
N LYS A 80 -9.07 -21.52 -7.83
CA LYS A 80 -10.36 -21.95 -7.27
C LYS A 80 -11.31 -22.63 -8.27
N VAL A 81 -11.05 -22.52 -9.57
CA VAL A 81 -11.86 -23.16 -10.63
C VAL A 81 -11.30 -24.54 -11.03
N ALA A 82 -10.07 -24.87 -10.59
CA ALA A 82 -9.40 -26.13 -10.88
C ALA A 82 -9.48 -27.18 -9.75
N LEU A 83 -10.34 -26.94 -8.74
CA LEU A 83 -10.69 -27.85 -7.64
C LEU A 83 -12.22 -27.96 -7.58
#